data_AF-A0A4P9WFE6-F1
#
_entry.id   AF-A0A4P9WFE6-F1
#
_cell.length_a   1.000
_cell.length_b   1.000
_cell.length_c   1.000
_cell.angle_alpha   90.00
_cell.angle_beta   90.00
_cell.angle_gamma   90.00
#
_symmetry.space_group_name_H-M   'P 1'
#
loop_
_entity.id
_entity.type
_entity.pdbx_description
1 polymer ?
#
loop_
_entity_poly.entity_id
_entity_poly.type
_entity_poly.pdbx_seq_one_letter_code
_entity_poly.pdbx_strand_id
1 'polypeptide(L)'
;KTANEPAAAEDAEDTEWGVVTRVKIPPKPVPKKVGPKGTIYDFSLEFLAELAEDENNRREWFQLNENRYQAAKSNFVDLVDVVLIGLRRLDPTILEAPGKSLLFRINRDVRFSADKSPYKKNLSAGFTSTGRKGETAGYYLEISGSGAFVGGGLWMPPADKLASIRTHLAADASPLDRAFTTKALRREFGTDGEKALIAQAGNSSLKTAPKGYAKDHPRIRLLRLKSFALVKRFKKTEVLAEGFSDKVIQTLEGIVPLVNVLNQWI
;
A
#
# COMPACT_ATOMS: atom_id res chain seq x y z
N LYS A 1 -89.05 0.61 27.09
CA LYS A 1 -88.82 0.57 25.63
C LYS A 1 -87.44 1.18 25.45
N THR A 2 -86.38 0.49 25.07
CA THR A 2 -86.20 -0.66 24.18
C THR A 2 -84.82 -1.24 24.50
N ALA A 3 -84.61 -2.52 24.15
CA ALA A 3 -83.44 -3.34 24.45
C ALA A 3 -82.14 -2.87 23.75
N ASN A 4 -80.96 -3.17 24.31
CA ASN A 4 -80.09 -4.24 23.80
C ASN A 4 -78.84 -4.47 24.68
N GLU A 5 -78.52 -5.75 24.88
CA GLU A 5 -77.32 -6.40 25.44
C GLU A 5 -76.14 -6.44 24.39
N PRO A 6 -74.94 -7.03 24.66
CA PRO A 6 -73.91 -6.66 25.66
C PRO A 6 -72.45 -6.79 25.11
N ALA A 7 -71.47 -6.66 26.02
CA ALA A 7 -70.11 -7.26 26.02
C ALA A 7 -69.00 -6.70 25.09
N ALA A 8 -67.88 -6.28 25.72
CA ALA A 8 -66.52 -6.77 25.43
C ALA A 8 -65.53 -6.16 26.44
N ALA A 9 -64.65 -7.01 26.98
CA ALA A 9 -63.56 -6.66 27.89
C ALA A 9 -62.24 -6.55 27.12
N GLU A 10 -61.34 -5.75 27.70
CA GLU A 10 -59.88 -5.69 27.48
C GLU A 10 -59.36 -5.22 26.12
N ASP A 11 -58.51 -4.19 26.15
CA ASP A 11 -57.29 -4.13 25.32
C ASP A 11 -56.30 -3.18 26.01
N ALA A 12 -55.31 -3.77 26.68
CA ALA A 12 -54.10 -3.07 27.11
C ALA A 12 -53.09 -3.13 25.95
N GLU A 13 -52.68 -1.97 25.45
CA GLU A 13 -51.73 -1.84 24.36
C GLU A 13 -50.32 -2.26 24.82
N ASP A 14 -49.93 -3.50 24.48
CA ASP A 14 -48.54 -3.96 24.52
C ASP A 14 -47.84 -3.51 23.22
N THR A 15 -47.09 -2.40 23.28
CA THR A 15 -46.18 -1.98 22.21
C THR A 15 -44.99 -2.94 22.10
N GLU A 16 -45.11 -3.89 21.16
CA GLU A 16 -44.05 -4.81 20.76
C GLU A 16 -42.94 -4.05 20.00
N TRP A 17 -41.83 -3.74 20.68
CA TRP A 17 -40.61 -3.25 20.03
C TRP A 17 -39.98 -4.37 19.21
N GLY A 18 -40.20 -4.33 17.90
CA GLY A 18 -39.62 -5.26 16.93
C GLY A 18 -38.11 -5.45 17.13
N VAL A 19 -37.72 -6.67 17.47
CA VAL A 19 -36.32 -7.10 17.51
C VAL A 19 -35.78 -7.05 16.08
N VAL A 20 -35.00 -6.03 15.76
CA VAL A 20 -34.18 -6.02 14.55
C VAL A 20 -33.15 -7.13 14.69
N THR A 21 -33.50 -8.32 14.23
CA THR A 21 -32.55 -9.43 14.09
C THR A 21 -31.50 -8.99 13.08
N ARG A 22 -30.30 -8.66 13.58
CA ARG A 22 -29.11 -8.55 12.72
C ARG A 22 -28.96 -9.89 12.02
N VAL A 23 -29.35 -9.98 10.76
CA VAL A 23 -29.14 -11.14 9.92
C VAL A 23 -27.64 -11.43 9.94
N LYS A 24 -27.24 -12.48 10.66
CA LYS A 24 -25.87 -12.99 10.64
C LYS A 24 -25.68 -13.63 9.27
N ILE A 25 -25.20 -12.86 8.31
CA ILE A 25 -24.77 -13.40 7.03
C ILE A 25 -23.68 -14.43 7.35
N PRO A 26 -23.85 -15.72 7.01
CA PRO A 26 -22.86 -16.74 7.29
C PRO A 26 -21.55 -16.38 6.58
N PRO A 27 -20.39 -16.67 7.19
CA PRO A 27 -19.11 -16.33 6.58
C PRO A 27 -18.96 -17.04 5.22
N LYS A 28 -18.53 -16.29 4.21
CA LYS A 28 -18.25 -16.85 2.88
C LYS A 28 -17.21 -17.98 3.03
N PRO A 29 -17.33 -19.07 2.25
CA PRO A 29 -16.42 -20.20 2.32
C PRO A 29 -14.97 -19.76 2.06
N VAL A 30 -14.02 -20.44 2.70
CA VAL A 30 -12.58 -20.17 2.53
C VAL A 30 -12.12 -20.75 1.20
N PRO A 31 -11.59 -19.94 0.28
CA PRO A 31 -11.01 -20.44 -0.96
C PRO A 31 -9.81 -21.35 -0.67
N LYS A 32 -9.68 -22.45 -1.40
CA LYS A 32 -8.47 -23.29 -1.35
C LYS A 32 -7.34 -22.62 -2.15
N LYS A 33 -6.07 -22.92 -1.86
CA LYS A 33 -4.94 -22.48 -2.72
C LYS A 33 -5.13 -23.10 -4.11
N VAL A 34 -5.29 -22.28 -5.15
CA VAL A 34 -5.45 -22.76 -6.53
C VAL A 34 -4.48 -22.01 -7.43
N GLY A 35 -3.33 -22.61 -7.79
CA GLY A 35 -2.45 -22.07 -8.82
C GLY A 35 -0.99 -21.84 -8.40
N PRO A 36 -0.16 -21.28 -9.31
CA PRO A 36 1.28 -21.09 -9.07
C PRO A 36 1.57 -20.07 -7.96
N LYS A 37 2.73 -20.21 -7.30
CA LYS A 37 3.24 -19.17 -6.39
C LYS A 37 3.50 -17.88 -7.16
N GLY A 38 3.32 -16.73 -6.50
CA GLY A 38 3.52 -15.42 -7.15
C GLY A 38 2.24 -14.81 -7.73
N THR A 39 1.16 -15.58 -7.88
CA THR A 39 -0.12 -15.08 -8.40
C THR A 39 -1.01 -14.58 -7.27
N ILE A 40 -1.74 -13.49 -7.51
CA ILE A 40 -2.82 -13.04 -6.62
C ILE A 40 -4.17 -13.49 -7.18
N TYR A 41 -5.01 -14.04 -6.31
CA TYR A 41 -6.32 -14.55 -6.68
C TYR A 41 -7.44 -13.57 -6.35
N ASP A 42 -8.56 -13.70 -7.06
CA ASP A 42 -9.72 -12.83 -6.91
C ASP A 42 -10.19 -12.73 -5.46
N PHE A 43 -10.22 -13.86 -4.74
CA PHE A 43 -10.66 -13.89 -3.34
C PHE A 43 -9.85 -12.95 -2.43
N SER A 44 -8.57 -12.72 -2.73
CA SER A 44 -7.72 -11.80 -1.95
C SER A 44 -8.15 -10.36 -2.17
N LEU A 45 -8.41 -9.98 -3.43
CA LEU A 45 -8.85 -8.64 -3.78
C LEU A 45 -10.31 -8.40 -3.37
N GLU A 46 -11.17 -9.41 -3.50
CA GLU A 46 -12.57 -9.37 -3.02
C GLU A 46 -12.64 -9.18 -1.51
N PHE A 47 -11.86 -9.95 -0.73
CA PHE A 47 -11.79 -9.74 0.72
C PHE A 47 -11.36 -8.32 1.07
N LEU A 48 -10.35 -7.78 0.38
CA LEU A 48 -9.86 -6.43 0.63
C LEU A 48 -10.82 -5.34 0.16
N ALA A 49 -11.58 -5.59 -0.92
CA ALA A 49 -12.65 -4.71 -1.37
C ALA A 49 -13.78 -4.68 -0.34
N GLU A 50 -14.25 -5.85 0.13
CA GLU A 50 -15.28 -5.91 1.16
C GLU A 50 -14.83 -5.28 2.48
N LEU A 51 -13.59 -5.50 2.91
CA LEU A 51 -13.02 -4.86 4.10
C LEU A 51 -12.89 -3.32 3.93
N ALA A 52 -12.83 -2.84 2.69
CA ALA A 52 -12.74 -1.42 2.40
C ALA A 52 -14.07 -0.68 2.59
N GLU A 53 -15.20 -1.41 2.57
CA GLU A 53 -16.52 -0.85 2.83
C GLU A 53 -16.67 -0.46 4.31
N ASP A 54 -17.29 0.69 4.57
CA ASP A 54 -17.32 1.28 5.90
C ASP A 54 -18.17 0.46 6.89
N GLU A 55 -19.21 -0.23 6.41
CA GLU A 55 -20.03 -1.15 7.20
C GLU A 55 -19.31 -2.47 7.53
N ASN A 56 -18.21 -2.80 6.85
CA ASN A 56 -17.47 -4.03 7.03
C ASN A 56 -16.17 -3.84 7.82
N ASN A 57 -15.59 -2.63 7.82
CA ASN A 57 -14.37 -2.34 8.56
C ASN A 57 -14.62 -2.16 10.07
N ARG A 58 -15.04 -3.24 10.72
CA ARG A 58 -15.33 -3.35 12.15
C ARG A 58 -14.89 -4.70 12.68
N ARG A 59 -14.61 -4.76 13.98
CA ARG A 59 -14.01 -5.95 14.62
C ARG A 59 -14.88 -7.20 14.46
N GLU A 60 -16.20 -7.05 14.58
CA GLU A 60 -17.16 -8.15 14.52
C GLU A 60 -17.18 -8.79 13.13
N TRP A 61 -17.19 -7.96 12.07
CA TRP A 61 -17.13 -8.44 10.69
C TRP A 61 -15.79 -9.13 10.41
N PHE A 62 -14.69 -8.56 10.89
CA PHE A 62 -13.37 -9.14 10.69
C PHE A 62 -13.24 -10.51 11.36
N GLN A 63 -13.76 -10.67 12.59
CA GLN A 63 -13.74 -11.96 13.30
C GLN A 63 -14.50 -13.04 12.54
N LEU A 64 -15.65 -12.70 11.94
CA LEU A 64 -16.39 -13.63 11.09
C LEU A 64 -15.64 -13.99 9.80
N ASN A 65 -14.79 -13.09 9.30
CA ASN A 65 -14.04 -13.24 8.06
C ASN A 65 -12.55 -13.56 8.28
N GLU A 66 -12.14 -13.92 9.50
CA GLU A 66 -10.74 -14.16 9.90
C GLU A 66 -10.09 -15.20 8.98
N ASN A 67 -10.78 -16.28 8.66
CA ASN A 67 -10.24 -17.31 7.78
C ASN A 67 -10.00 -16.82 6.34
N ARG A 68 -10.84 -15.91 5.83
CA ARG A 68 -10.65 -15.27 4.51
C ARG A 68 -9.46 -14.33 4.54
N TYR A 69 -9.29 -13.58 5.63
CA TYR A 69 -8.09 -12.78 5.84
C TYR A 69 -6.82 -13.65 5.86
N GLN A 70 -6.82 -14.77 6.59
CA GLN A 70 -5.66 -15.67 6.63
C GLN A 70 -5.35 -16.27 5.24
N ALA A 71 -6.38 -16.60 4.46
CA ALA A 71 -6.20 -17.04 3.08
C ALA A 71 -5.59 -15.93 2.20
N ALA A 72 -6.15 -14.71 2.23
CA ALA A 72 -5.64 -13.56 1.47
C ALA A 72 -4.19 -13.20 1.87
N LYS A 73 -3.90 -13.23 3.17
CA LYS A 73 -2.57 -13.01 3.72
C LYS A 73 -1.58 -14.08 3.26
N SER A 74 -1.96 -15.36 3.30
CA SER A 74 -1.14 -16.47 2.83
C SER A 74 -0.81 -16.33 1.34
N ASN A 75 -1.82 -15.96 0.53
CA ASN A 75 -1.63 -15.69 -0.88
C ASN A 75 -0.68 -14.50 -1.13
N PHE A 76 -0.83 -13.41 -0.38
CA PHE A 76 0.09 -12.27 -0.47
C PHE A 76 1.52 -12.60 -0.04
N VAL A 77 1.71 -13.45 0.98
CA VAL A 77 3.04 -13.96 1.37
C VAL A 77 3.70 -14.71 0.22
N ASP A 78 2.96 -15.57 -0.48
CA ASP A 78 3.50 -16.30 -1.64
C ASP A 78 3.99 -15.33 -2.74
N LEU A 79 3.27 -14.21 -2.98
CA LEU A 79 3.74 -13.15 -3.89
C LEU A 79 5.01 -12.47 -3.37
N VAL A 80 5.03 -12.09 -2.09
CA VAL A 80 6.16 -11.41 -1.46
C VAL A 80 7.43 -12.27 -1.51
N ASP A 81 7.33 -13.58 -1.30
CA ASP A 81 8.46 -14.50 -1.40
C ASP A 81 9.06 -14.53 -2.82
N VAL A 82 8.21 -14.62 -3.86
CA VAL A 82 8.65 -14.59 -5.26
C VAL A 82 9.30 -13.26 -5.61
N VAL A 83 8.67 -12.15 -5.23
CA VAL A 83 9.19 -10.80 -5.47
C VAL A 83 10.51 -10.59 -4.74
N LEU A 84 10.66 -11.07 -3.51
CA LEU A 84 11.91 -10.96 -2.75
C LEU A 84 13.06 -11.68 -3.45
N ILE A 85 12.83 -12.89 -3.96
CA ILE A 85 13.85 -13.64 -4.70
C ILE A 85 14.29 -12.86 -5.95
N GLY A 86 13.34 -12.34 -6.73
CA GLY A 86 13.62 -11.53 -7.91
C GLY A 86 14.35 -10.23 -7.56
N LEU A 87 13.85 -9.50 -6.56
CA LEU A 87 14.42 -8.24 -6.09
C LEU A 87 15.86 -8.41 -5.61
N ARG A 88 16.18 -9.46 -4.84
CA ARG A 88 17.53 -9.68 -4.33
C ARG A 88 18.57 -10.00 -5.42
N ARG A 89 18.13 -10.50 -6.57
CA ARG A 89 19.01 -10.65 -7.75
C ARG A 89 19.37 -9.29 -8.35
N LEU A 90 18.46 -8.32 -8.25
CA LEU A 90 18.64 -6.96 -8.75
C LEU A 90 19.36 -6.06 -7.75
N ASP A 91 19.07 -6.24 -6.46
CA ASP A 91 19.63 -5.50 -5.33
C ASP A 91 19.97 -6.47 -4.18
N PRO A 92 21.23 -6.96 -4.14
CA PRO A 92 21.69 -7.89 -3.12
C PRO A 92 21.75 -7.30 -1.70
N THR A 93 21.57 -5.98 -1.53
CA THR A 93 21.60 -5.32 -0.22
C THR A 93 20.33 -5.59 0.59
N ILE A 94 19.26 -6.05 -0.05
CA ILE A 94 17.99 -6.36 0.60
C ILE A 94 18.10 -7.62 1.47
N LEU A 95 17.58 -7.51 2.70
CA LEU A 95 17.63 -8.57 3.70
C LEU A 95 16.96 -9.85 3.19
N GLU A 96 17.65 -10.98 3.34
CA GLU A 96 17.02 -12.28 3.22
C GLU A 96 16.13 -12.54 4.44
N ALA A 97 14.84 -12.67 4.22
CA ALA A 97 13.90 -12.99 5.28
C ALA A 97 12.68 -13.74 4.73
N PRO A 98 11.98 -14.54 5.54
CA PRO A 98 10.70 -15.11 5.13
C PRO A 98 9.71 -13.98 4.79
N GLY A 99 8.99 -14.05 3.67
CA GLY A 99 8.11 -12.96 3.22
C GLY A 99 7.10 -12.51 4.27
N LYS A 100 6.62 -13.44 5.11
CA LYS A 100 5.74 -13.13 6.25
C LYS A 100 6.31 -12.08 7.22
N SER A 101 7.62 -12.00 7.42
CA SER A 101 8.25 -11.01 8.31
C SER A 101 8.31 -9.62 7.67
N LEU A 102 8.22 -9.55 6.34
CA LEU A 102 8.25 -8.32 5.54
C LEU A 102 6.87 -7.65 5.44
N LEU A 103 5.79 -8.34 5.80
CA LEU A 103 4.42 -7.80 5.77
C LEU A 103 4.19 -6.76 6.87
N PHE A 104 3.53 -5.64 6.56
CA PHE A 104 2.98 -4.74 7.55
C PHE A 104 1.74 -5.33 8.24
N ARG A 105 1.49 -4.93 9.49
CA ARG A 105 0.25 -5.28 10.18
C ARG A 105 -0.96 -4.65 9.48
N ILE A 106 -2.07 -5.38 9.51
CA ILE A 106 -3.37 -4.91 9.01
C ILE A 106 -4.03 -3.89 9.95
N ASN A 107 -3.77 -3.95 11.27
CA ASN A 107 -4.37 -2.99 12.21
C ASN A 107 -3.82 -1.57 12.03
N ARG A 108 -4.71 -0.58 12.14
CA ARG A 108 -4.38 0.84 12.13
C ARG A 108 -4.18 1.36 13.56
N ASP A 109 -3.33 2.39 13.67
CA ASP A 109 -3.32 3.22 14.88
C ASP A 109 -4.30 4.36 14.67
N VAL A 110 -5.42 4.33 15.38
CA VAL A 110 -6.55 5.25 15.18
C VAL A 110 -6.67 6.29 16.31
N ARG A 111 -5.75 6.30 17.29
CA ARG A 111 -5.84 7.17 18.48
C ARG A 111 -6.01 8.64 18.10
N PHE A 112 -5.24 9.09 17.12
CA PHE A 112 -5.22 10.48 16.64
C PHE A 112 -5.84 10.66 15.25
N SER A 113 -6.43 9.62 14.66
CA SER A 113 -7.05 9.72 13.33
C SER A 113 -8.52 10.13 13.45
N ALA A 114 -8.99 10.99 12.54
CA ALA A 114 -10.43 11.29 12.41
C ALA A 114 -11.22 10.06 11.94
N ASP A 115 -10.61 9.28 11.05
CA ASP A 115 -11.11 7.98 10.60
C ASP A 115 -10.76 6.91 11.65
N LYS A 116 -11.80 6.32 12.25
CA LYS A 116 -11.69 5.32 13.32
C LYS A 116 -11.74 3.87 12.83
N SER A 117 -11.73 3.61 11.52
CA SER A 117 -11.73 2.25 11.00
C SER A 117 -10.49 1.47 11.49
N PRO A 118 -10.67 0.33 12.18
CA PRO A 118 -9.60 -0.39 12.90
C PRO A 118 -8.59 -1.09 11.97
N TYR A 119 -8.97 -1.38 10.73
CA TYR A 119 -8.15 -2.12 9.77
C TYR A 119 -7.77 -1.29 8.56
N LYS A 120 -6.57 -1.54 8.04
CA LYS A 120 -6.15 -1.08 6.72
C LYS A 120 -6.98 -1.79 5.66
N LYS A 121 -7.22 -1.09 4.56
CA LYS A 121 -7.96 -1.57 3.38
C LYS A 121 -7.04 -2.30 2.38
N ASN A 122 -5.87 -2.74 2.83
CA ASN A 122 -4.80 -3.28 2.00
C ASN A 122 -3.90 -4.29 2.75
N LEU A 123 -3.17 -5.09 1.98
CA LEU A 123 -2.02 -5.87 2.45
C LEU A 123 -0.76 -5.28 1.83
N SER A 124 0.28 -5.09 2.64
CA SER A 124 1.53 -4.52 2.13
C SER A 124 2.77 -5.13 2.76
N ALA A 125 3.88 -5.01 2.04
CA ALA A 125 5.20 -5.46 2.43
C ALA A 125 6.25 -4.38 2.11
N GLY A 126 7.29 -4.34 2.93
CA GLY A 126 8.46 -3.48 2.72
C GLY A 126 9.72 -4.31 2.56
N PHE A 127 10.65 -3.82 1.75
CA PHE A 127 11.92 -4.47 1.48
C PHE A 127 13.05 -3.46 1.68
N THR A 128 13.78 -3.58 2.78
CA THR A 128 14.97 -2.79 3.10
C THR A 128 16.14 -3.73 3.46
N SER A 129 17.33 -3.16 3.62
CA SER A 129 18.50 -3.89 4.14
C SER A 129 18.32 -4.42 5.57
N THR A 130 17.30 -3.92 6.28
CA THR A 130 16.94 -4.29 7.67
C THR A 130 15.58 -4.99 7.77
N GLY A 131 15.01 -5.44 6.64
CA GLY A 131 13.74 -6.15 6.58
C GLY A 131 12.57 -5.29 6.13
N ARG A 132 11.46 -5.27 6.88
CA ARG A 132 10.22 -4.56 6.48
C ARG A 132 10.35 -3.04 6.51
N LYS A 133 11.10 -2.55 7.48
CA LYS A 133 11.29 -1.13 7.77
C LYS A 133 12.77 -0.91 7.96
N GLY A 134 13.21 0.27 7.56
CA GLY A 134 14.58 0.67 7.73
C GLY A 134 14.71 2.17 7.64
N GLU A 135 15.91 2.60 7.96
CA GLU A 135 16.35 3.97 7.86
C GLU A 135 16.89 4.32 6.46
N THR A 136 17.08 3.29 5.62
CA THR A 136 17.56 3.40 4.24
C THR A 136 16.40 3.57 3.27
N ALA A 137 16.71 3.98 2.04
CA ALA A 137 15.80 3.79 0.93
C ALA A 137 15.53 2.28 0.73
N GLY A 138 14.34 1.96 0.25
CA GLY A 138 13.92 0.58 0.02
C GLY A 138 12.71 0.51 -0.89
N TYR A 139 12.07 -0.65 -0.91
CA TYR A 139 10.98 -0.95 -1.83
C TYR A 139 9.69 -1.27 -1.06
N TYR A 140 8.56 -1.10 -1.74
CA TYR A 140 7.24 -1.29 -1.16
C TYR A 140 6.31 -1.95 -2.18
N LEU A 141 5.53 -2.90 -1.71
CA LEU A 141 4.49 -3.59 -2.47
C LEU A 141 3.21 -3.60 -1.65
N GLU A 142 2.10 -3.29 -2.30
CA GLU A 142 0.77 -3.33 -1.70
C GLU A 142 -0.27 -3.84 -2.69
N ILE A 143 -1.24 -4.60 -2.19
CA ILE A 143 -2.47 -4.95 -2.90
C ILE A 143 -3.69 -4.47 -2.10
N SER A 144 -4.75 -4.10 -2.81
CA SER A 144 -6.05 -3.70 -2.27
C SER A 144 -7.16 -4.16 -3.22
N GLY A 145 -8.43 -3.97 -2.82
CA GLY A 145 -9.55 -4.30 -3.70
C GLY A 145 -9.54 -3.61 -5.08
N SER A 146 -8.83 -2.47 -5.21
CA SER A 146 -8.75 -1.72 -6.46
C SER A 146 -7.55 -2.09 -7.35
N GLY A 147 -6.58 -2.85 -6.84
CA GLY A 147 -5.39 -3.24 -7.59
C GLY A 147 -4.14 -3.29 -6.72
N ALA A 148 -3.02 -2.82 -7.26
CA ALA A 148 -1.74 -2.83 -6.56
C ALA A 148 -0.96 -1.52 -6.70
N PHE A 149 -0.03 -1.35 -5.78
CA PHE A 149 0.89 -0.23 -5.69
C PHE A 149 2.29 -0.80 -5.45
N VAL A 150 3.22 -0.46 -6.34
CA VAL A 150 4.63 -0.86 -6.25
C VAL A 150 5.47 0.40 -6.27
N GLY A 151 6.45 0.51 -5.38
CA GLY A 151 7.33 1.67 -5.39
C GLY A 151 8.65 1.41 -4.70
N GLY A 152 9.51 2.42 -4.73
CA GLY A 152 10.76 2.41 -4.00
C GLY A 152 11.48 3.75 -4.01
N GLY A 153 12.45 3.88 -3.12
CA GLY A 153 13.15 5.10 -2.81
C GLY A 153 12.97 5.49 -1.34
N LEU A 154 13.04 6.79 -1.06
CA LEU A 154 12.97 7.34 0.29
C LEU A 154 11.72 8.21 0.46
N TRP A 155 10.68 7.63 1.06
CA TRP A 155 9.40 8.29 1.31
C TRP A 155 9.42 9.00 2.66
N MET A 156 9.15 10.32 2.65
CA MET A 156 9.12 11.20 3.81
C MET A 156 10.28 10.96 4.81
N PRO A 157 11.55 11.05 4.37
CA PRO A 157 12.68 10.86 5.27
C PRO A 157 12.73 11.87 6.41
N PRO A 158 13.43 11.52 7.51
CA PRO A 158 13.94 12.46 8.50
C PRO A 158 14.68 13.65 7.88
N ALA A 159 14.71 14.78 8.61
CA ALA A 159 15.21 16.05 8.11
C ALA A 159 16.70 16.03 7.76
N ASP A 160 17.51 15.29 8.51
CA ASP A 160 18.94 15.06 8.31
C ASP A 160 19.21 14.33 6.99
N LYS A 161 18.50 13.24 6.70
CA LYS A 161 18.64 12.52 5.42
C LYS A 161 18.21 13.35 4.23
N LEU A 162 17.11 14.11 4.39
CA LEU A 162 16.65 15.01 3.35
C LEU A 162 17.65 16.17 3.12
N ALA A 163 18.33 16.64 4.17
CA ALA A 163 19.40 17.62 4.05
C ALA A 163 20.64 17.03 3.34
N SER A 164 21.01 15.79 3.66
CA SER A 164 22.11 15.08 3.00
C SER A 164 21.88 14.93 1.50
N ILE A 165 20.70 14.43 1.10
CA ILE A 165 20.31 14.29 -0.31
C ILE A 165 20.39 15.63 -1.05
N ARG A 166 19.90 16.72 -0.44
CA ARG A 166 19.97 18.06 -1.06
C ARG A 166 21.40 18.57 -1.19
N THR A 167 22.26 18.27 -0.22
CA THR A 167 23.68 18.64 -0.25
C THR A 167 24.38 17.95 -1.41
N HIS A 168 24.21 16.63 -1.54
CA HIS A 168 24.72 15.87 -2.69
C HIS A 168 24.17 16.39 -4.02
N LEU A 169 22.86 16.63 -4.10
CA LEU A 169 22.22 17.13 -5.32
C LEU A 169 22.74 18.50 -5.77
N ALA A 170 23.05 19.41 -4.84
CA ALA A 170 23.60 20.72 -5.16
C ALA A 170 25.10 20.68 -5.50
N ALA A 171 25.84 19.72 -4.92
CA ALA A 171 27.26 19.54 -5.21
C ALA A 171 27.49 18.82 -6.54
N ASP A 172 26.86 17.65 -6.74
CA ASP A 172 26.92 16.87 -7.98
C ASP A 172 25.68 15.97 -8.13
N ALA A 173 24.79 16.34 -9.04
CA ALA A 173 23.58 15.57 -9.37
C ALA A 173 23.84 14.38 -10.32
N SER A 174 25.05 14.24 -10.87
CA SER A 174 25.36 13.27 -11.93
C SER A 174 25.01 11.82 -11.58
N PRO A 175 25.23 11.31 -10.35
CA PRO A 175 24.79 9.97 -9.98
C PRO A 175 23.27 9.77 -10.13
N LEU A 176 22.48 10.75 -9.71
CA LEU A 176 21.03 10.72 -9.80
C LEU A 176 20.54 10.88 -11.24
N ASP A 177 21.17 11.74 -12.03
CA ASP A 177 20.88 11.89 -13.46
C ASP A 177 21.09 10.57 -14.23
N ARG A 178 22.17 9.84 -13.92
CA ARG A 178 22.40 8.50 -14.49
C ARG A 178 21.32 7.52 -14.05
N ALA A 179 20.94 7.53 -12.77
CA ALA A 179 19.87 6.67 -12.26
C ALA A 179 18.53 6.95 -12.94
N PHE A 180 18.21 8.23 -13.22
CA PHE A 180 16.96 8.64 -13.85
C PHE A 180 16.85 8.35 -15.35
N THR A 181 17.94 8.02 -16.02
CA THR A 181 17.97 7.91 -17.48
C THR A 181 18.08 6.47 -18.00
N THR A 182 18.09 5.47 -17.11
CA THR A 182 18.18 4.05 -17.49
C THR A 182 17.00 3.61 -18.37
N LYS A 183 17.26 2.66 -19.27
CA LYS A 183 16.22 2.09 -20.16
C LYS A 183 15.10 1.42 -19.36
N ALA A 184 15.45 0.69 -18.30
CA ALA A 184 14.48 0.02 -17.43
C ALA A 184 13.54 1.02 -16.76
N LEU A 185 14.07 2.10 -16.15
CA LEU A 185 13.23 3.14 -15.55
C LEU A 185 12.30 3.78 -16.59
N ARG A 186 12.84 4.19 -17.74
CA ARG A 186 12.02 4.83 -18.79
C ARG A 186 10.92 3.93 -19.31
N ARG A 187 11.18 2.62 -19.45
CA ARG A 187 10.17 1.62 -19.83
C ARG A 187 9.03 1.57 -18.81
N GLU A 188 9.36 1.59 -17.52
CA GLU A 188 8.36 1.42 -16.47
C GLU A 188 7.52 2.67 -16.20
N PHE A 189 8.12 3.86 -16.34
CA PHE A 189 7.50 5.15 -15.99
C PHE A 189 7.14 6.02 -17.21
N GLY A 190 7.51 5.62 -18.43
CA GLY A 190 7.22 6.34 -19.68
C GLY A 190 8.01 7.65 -19.88
N THR A 191 8.90 7.99 -18.95
CA THR A 191 9.73 9.22 -18.97
C THR A 191 11.01 9.01 -18.16
N ASP A 192 11.94 9.96 -18.19
CA ASP A 192 13.05 9.98 -17.22
C ASP A 192 12.55 10.12 -15.78
N GLY A 193 13.37 9.64 -14.85
CA GLY A 193 13.04 9.58 -13.43
C GLY A 193 12.89 10.96 -12.78
N GLU A 194 13.57 12.00 -13.25
CA GLU A 194 13.39 13.36 -12.73
C GLU A 194 11.97 13.85 -12.99
N LYS A 195 11.51 13.76 -14.24
CA LYS A 195 10.13 14.14 -14.60
C LYS A 195 9.10 13.27 -13.88
N ALA A 196 9.32 11.96 -13.82
CA ALA A 196 8.42 11.05 -13.10
C ALA A 196 8.32 11.45 -11.61
N LEU A 197 9.45 11.71 -10.96
CA LEU A 197 9.52 12.04 -9.54
C LEU A 197 8.86 13.39 -9.25
N ILE A 198 9.14 14.41 -10.06
CA ILE A 198 8.53 15.74 -9.91
C ILE A 198 7.01 15.68 -10.15
N ALA A 199 6.56 14.94 -11.16
CA ALA A 199 5.14 14.77 -11.46
C ALA A 199 4.43 14.06 -10.30
N GLN A 200 5.00 12.99 -9.76
CA GLN A 200 4.42 12.22 -8.66
C GLN A 200 4.44 12.96 -7.32
N ALA A 201 5.41 13.86 -7.10
CA ALA A 201 5.43 14.70 -5.91
C ALA A 201 4.28 15.72 -5.87
N GLY A 202 3.79 16.17 -7.04
CA GLY A 202 2.68 17.12 -7.15
C GLY A 202 2.77 18.29 -6.16
N ASN A 203 1.70 18.49 -5.38
CA ASN A 203 1.59 19.58 -4.40
C ASN A 203 2.32 19.31 -3.07
N SER A 204 2.92 18.14 -2.89
CA SER A 204 3.64 17.79 -1.65
C SER A 204 5.00 18.49 -1.54
N SER A 205 5.54 18.99 -2.65
CA SER A 205 6.78 19.75 -2.73
C SER A 205 6.74 21.07 -1.92
N LEU A 206 7.90 21.59 -1.53
CA LEU A 206 7.99 22.93 -0.96
C LEU A 206 7.51 23.98 -1.96
N LYS A 207 6.89 25.07 -1.49
CA LYS A 207 6.45 26.20 -2.34
C LYS A 207 7.61 27.11 -2.75
N THR A 208 8.65 27.17 -1.94
CA THR A 208 9.83 28.01 -2.13
C THR A 208 11.10 27.18 -2.02
N ALA A 209 12.24 27.79 -2.35
CA ALA A 209 13.54 27.17 -2.14
C ALA A 209 13.73 26.74 -0.67
N PRO A 210 14.26 25.53 -0.41
CA PRO A 210 14.68 25.18 0.95
C PRO A 210 15.77 26.13 1.45
N LYS A 211 15.86 26.30 2.77
CA LYS A 211 16.88 27.15 3.41
C LYS A 211 18.29 26.71 2.95
N GLY A 212 19.12 27.69 2.59
CA GLY A 212 20.50 27.45 2.16
C GLY A 212 20.68 27.25 0.64
N TYR A 213 19.61 27.28 -0.15
CA TYR A 213 19.68 27.12 -1.61
C TYR A 213 19.12 28.34 -2.33
N ALA A 214 19.79 28.74 -3.41
CA ALA A 214 19.35 29.85 -4.24
C ALA A 214 18.01 29.53 -4.94
N LYS A 215 17.16 30.55 -5.11
CA LYS A 215 15.82 30.37 -5.70
C LYS A 215 15.88 29.98 -7.18
N ASP A 216 16.95 30.36 -7.85
CA ASP A 216 17.28 30.13 -9.26
C ASP A 216 18.26 28.96 -9.45
N HIS A 217 18.53 28.17 -8.40
CA HIS A 217 19.39 26.99 -8.52
C HIS A 217 18.91 26.08 -9.66
N PRO A 218 19.80 25.57 -10.55
CA PRO A 218 19.39 24.82 -11.74
C PRO A 218 18.56 23.58 -11.41
N ARG A 219 18.80 22.96 -10.24
CA ARG A 219 18.03 21.80 -9.72
C ARG A 219 16.98 22.14 -8.67
N ILE A 220 16.49 23.38 -8.64
CA ILE A 220 15.56 23.84 -7.60
C ILE A 220 14.29 22.99 -7.49
N ARG A 221 13.80 22.43 -8.61
CA ARG A 221 12.62 21.56 -8.61
C ARG A 221 12.84 20.28 -7.80
N LEU A 222 14.00 19.65 -7.95
CA LEU A 222 14.40 18.47 -7.18
C LEU A 222 14.71 18.83 -5.72
N LEU A 223 15.40 19.96 -5.47
CA LEU A 223 15.69 20.43 -4.10
C LEU A 223 14.42 20.68 -3.28
N ARG A 224 13.33 21.09 -3.92
CA ARG A 224 12.03 21.35 -3.28
C ARG A 224 11.27 20.07 -2.89
N LEU A 225 11.69 18.90 -3.37
CA LEU A 225 11.05 17.64 -3.03
C LEU A 225 11.19 17.33 -1.54
N LYS A 226 10.19 16.64 -1.00
CA LYS A 226 10.17 16.12 0.38
C LYS A 226 10.26 14.59 0.44
N SER A 227 10.30 13.94 -0.71
CA SER A 227 10.39 12.50 -0.86
C SER A 227 11.04 12.21 -2.20
N PHE A 228 11.89 11.19 -2.22
CA PHE A 228 12.59 10.73 -3.41
C PHE A 228 12.17 9.28 -3.64
N ALA A 229 10.91 9.07 -4.01
CA ALA A 229 10.36 7.75 -4.24
C ALA A 229 9.50 7.73 -5.50
N LEU A 230 9.66 6.68 -6.31
CA LEU A 230 8.87 6.44 -7.50
C LEU A 230 7.85 5.33 -7.23
N VAL A 231 6.68 5.48 -7.83
CA VAL A 231 5.54 4.59 -7.63
C VAL A 231 4.88 4.27 -8.97
N LYS A 232 4.48 3.01 -9.13
CA LYS A 232 3.61 2.53 -10.20
C LYS A 232 2.37 1.86 -9.61
N ARG A 233 1.23 2.13 -10.21
CA ARG A 233 -0.06 1.51 -9.85
C ARG A 233 -0.46 0.51 -10.92
N PHE A 234 -1.05 -0.59 -10.49
CA PHE A 234 -1.61 -1.64 -11.34
C PHE A 234 -3.10 -1.73 -11.09
N LYS A 235 -3.89 -1.88 -12.15
CA LYS A 235 -5.33 -2.12 -12.05
C LYS A 235 -5.60 -3.53 -11.54
N LYS A 236 -6.79 -3.77 -10.95
CA LYS A 236 -7.26 -5.10 -10.55
C LYS A 236 -7.01 -6.17 -11.63
N THR A 237 -7.32 -5.88 -12.89
CA THR A 237 -7.13 -6.81 -14.01
C THR A 237 -5.67 -7.20 -14.24
N GLU A 238 -4.73 -6.30 -13.98
CA GLU A 238 -3.29 -6.58 -14.12
C GLU A 238 -2.74 -7.38 -12.94
N VAL A 239 -3.30 -7.19 -11.75
CA VAL A 239 -2.92 -7.93 -10.53
C VAL A 239 -3.33 -9.40 -10.61
N LEU A 240 -4.47 -9.67 -11.25
CA LEU A 240 -5.01 -11.02 -11.43
C LEU A 240 -4.45 -11.73 -12.66
N ALA A 241 -3.72 -11.02 -13.52
CA ALA A 241 -3.12 -11.59 -14.70
C ALA A 241 -1.94 -12.52 -14.34
N GLU A 242 -1.74 -13.54 -15.16
CA GLU A 242 -0.53 -14.36 -15.11
C GLU A 242 0.73 -13.49 -15.27
N GLY A 243 1.79 -13.82 -14.53
CA GLY A 243 3.04 -13.05 -14.57
C GLY A 243 2.97 -11.70 -13.84
N PHE A 244 1.97 -11.46 -13.00
CA PHE A 244 1.94 -10.22 -12.20
C PHE A 244 3.20 -10.03 -11.34
N SER A 245 3.74 -11.10 -10.74
CA SER A 245 5.01 -11.04 -10.01
C SER A 245 6.17 -10.51 -10.86
N ASP A 246 6.21 -10.87 -12.14
CA ASP A 246 7.27 -10.43 -13.05
C ASP A 246 7.12 -8.94 -13.37
N LYS A 247 5.89 -8.44 -13.53
CA LYS A 247 5.63 -7.00 -13.68
C LYS A 247 6.07 -6.22 -12.45
N VAL A 248 5.86 -6.77 -11.25
CA VAL A 248 6.36 -6.17 -10.00
C VAL A 248 7.89 -6.12 -10.04
N ILE A 249 8.56 -7.23 -10.35
CA ILE A 249 10.03 -7.31 -10.39
C ILE A 249 10.61 -6.36 -11.46
N GLN A 250 10.01 -6.28 -12.66
CA GLN A 250 10.41 -5.34 -13.71
C GLN A 250 10.23 -3.88 -13.29
N THR A 251 9.17 -3.57 -12.54
CA THR A 251 8.98 -2.23 -11.96
C THR A 251 10.10 -1.91 -10.96
N LEU A 252 10.42 -2.87 -10.08
CA LEU A 252 11.48 -2.72 -9.09
C LEU A 252 12.85 -2.57 -9.75
N GLU A 253 13.16 -3.34 -10.80
CA GLU A 253 14.37 -3.18 -11.63
C GLU A 253 14.54 -1.73 -12.10
N GLY A 254 13.46 -1.10 -12.58
CA GLY A 254 13.48 0.30 -12.99
C GLY A 254 13.76 1.28 -11.85
N ILE A 255 13.51 0.89 -10.59
CA ILE A 255 13.68 1.73 -9.40
C ILE A 255 15.02 1.51 -8.71
N VAL A 256 15.65 0.33 -8.86
CA VAL A 256 16.94 -0.03 -8.21
C VAL A 256 18.01 1.06 -8.34
N PRO A 257 18.26 1.67 -9.51
CA PRO A 257 19.27 2.72 -9.63
C PRO A 257 19.00 3.93 -8.71
N LEU A 258 17.73 4.31 -8.53
CA LEU A 258 17.35 5.40 -7.63
C LEU A 258 17.64 5.02 -6.17
N VAL A 259 17.25 3.81 -5.75
CA VAL A 259 17.47 3.32 -4.38
C VAL A 259 18.96 3.27 -4.05
N ASN A 260 19.78 2.79 -4.98
CA ASN A 260 21.23 2.71 -4.81
C ASN A 260 21.86 4.09 -4.59
N VAL A 261 21.50 5.08 -5.42
CA VAL A 261 22.03 6.46 -5.26
C VAL A 261 21.58 7.05 -3.92
N LEU A 262 20.32 6.88 -3.54
CA LEU A 262 19.82 7.43 -2.28
C LEU A 262 20.53 6.81 -1.07
N ASN A 263 20.79 5.50 -1.10
CA ASN A 263 21.51 4.81 -0.03
C ASN A 263 23.01 5.17 0.03
N GLN A 264 23.60 5.66 -1.05
CA GLN A 264 24.96 6.21 -1.04
C GLN A 264 25.04 7.63 -0.48
N TRP A 265 23.92 8.35 -0.46
CA TRP A 265 23.84 9.75 -0.03
C TRP A 265 23.38 9.92 1.42
N ILE A 266 23.04 8.83 2.12
CA ILE A 266 22.50 8.87 3.50
C ILE A 266 23.28 7.96 4.44
#